data_AF-A0AAW4L4P2-F1
#
_entry.id   AF-A0AAW4L4P2-F1
#
_cell.length_a   1.000
_cell.length_b   1.000
_cell.length_c   1.000
_cell.angle_alpha   90.00
_cell.angle_beta   90.00
_cell.angle_gamma   90.00
#
_symmetry.space_group_name_H-M   'P 1'
#
loop_
_entity.id
_entity.type
_entity.pdbx_description
1 polymer ?
#
loop_
_entity_poly.entity_id
_entity_poly.type
_entity_poly.pdbx_seq_one_letter_code
_entity_poly.pdbx_strand_id
1 'polypeptide(L)' 'MSTLMMGLFAAALGAQTGDKRFRLNVPTFWRPPLVGEVERIVGDFANMLILDVDLETASSLAGLCTQLAGNMVDLLEHCA' A
#
# COMPACT_ATOMS: atom_id res chain seq x y z
N MET A 1 -3.64 7.18 -7.54
CA MET A 1 -2.31 7.42 -8.16
C MET A 1 -1.20 6.70 -7.42
N SER A 2 -1.17 6.73 -6.08
CA SER A 2 -0.21 5.99 -5.24
C SER A 2 -0.15 4.47 -5.52
N THR A 3 -1.29 3.83 -5.75
CA THR A 3 -1.39 2.37 -5.98
C THR A 3 -0.73 1.91 -7.29
N LEU A 4 -0.72 2.74 -8.34
CA LEU A 4 -0.02 2.44 -9.59
C LEU A 4 1.49 2.39 -9.37
N MET A 5 2.04 3.41 -8.68
CA MET A 5 3.46 3.47 -8.35
C MET A 5 3.88 2.30 -7.46
N MET A 6 3.00 1.91 -6.53
CA MET A 6 3.20 0.75 -5.66
C MET A 6 3.28 -0.56 -6.45
N GLY A 7 2.38 -0.78 -7.41
CA GLY A 7 2.43 -1.97 -8.26
C GLY A 7 3.66 -2.03 -9.17
N LEU A 8 4.08 -0.89 -9.72
CA LEU A 8 5.33 -0.78 -10.46
C LEU A 8 6.55 -1.06 -9.58
N PHE A 9 6.57 -0.50 -8.37
CA PHE A 9 7.64 -0.74 -7.40
C PHE A 9 7.71 -2.21 -6.99
N ALA A 10 6.58 -2.85 -6.69
CA ALA A 10 6.50 -4.27 -6.37
C ALA A 10 7.03 -5.15 -7.52
N ALA A 11 6.60 -4.88 -8.76
CA ALA A 11 7.08 -5.61 -9.93
C ALA A 11 8.60 -5.45 -10.14
N ALA A 12 9.12 -4.24 -10.02
CA ALA A 12 10.56 -3.96 -10.14
C ALA A 12 11.37 -4.65 -9.03
N LEU A 13 10.85 -4.65 -7.80
CA LEU A 13 11.48 -5.28 -6.65
C LEU A 13 11.56 -6.80 -6.82
N GLY A 14 10.45 -7.45 -7.21
CA GLY A 14 10.45 -8.89 -7.48
C GLY A 14 11.37 -9.28 -8.64
N ALA A 15 11.42 -8.47 -9.69
CA ALA A 15 12.33 -8.70 -10.81
C ALA A 15 13.82 -8.65 -10.39
N GLN A 16 14.20 -7.74 -9.47
CA GLN A 16 15.59 -7.64 -9.01
C GLN A 16 15.97 -8.59 -7.89
N THR A 17 15.04 -8.97 -7.03
CA THR A 17 15.29 -9.88 -5.90
C THR A 17 15.16 -11.35 -6.32
N GLY A 18 14.37 -11.63 -7.36
CA GLY A 18 13.95 -12.99 -7.72
C GLY A 18 12.79 -13.50 -6.85
N ASP A 19 12.34 -12.72 -5.88
CA ASP A 19 11.22 -13.08 -5.00
C ASP A 19 9.89 -12.91 -5.73
N LYS A 20 9.04 -13.91 -5.59
CA LYS A 20 7.70 -13.92 -6.20
C LYS A 20 6.58 -13.61 -5.21
N ARG A 21 6.85 -13.80 -3.92
CA ARG A 21 5.94 -13.51 -2.81
C ARG A 21 6.71 -12.81 -1.71
N PHE A 22 6.25 -11.63 -1.33
CA PHE A 22 6.88 -10.82 -0.29
C PHE A 22 5.87 -9.82 0.27
N ARG A 23 6.28 -9.13 1.33
CA ARG A 23 5.47 -8.08 1.97
C ARG A 23 6.15 -6.73 1.85
N LEU A 24 5.34 -5.71 1.62
CA LEU A 24 5.78 -4.32 1.63
C LEU A 24 5.27 -3.62 2.89
N ASN A 25 6.19 -2.95 3.60
CA ASN A 25 5.84 -2.01 4.66
C ASN A 25 5.46 -0.68 4.02
N VAL A 26 4.18 -0.33 4.05
CA VAL A 26 3.63 0.86 3.41
C VAL A 26 3.29 1.90 4.49
N PRO A 27 4.08 2.97 4.63
CA PRO A 27 3.75 4.04 5.56
C PRO A 27 2.52 4.82 5.07
N THR A 28 1.64 5.17 6.00
CA THR A 28 0.45 5.99 5.79
C THR A 28 0.39 7.08 6.84
N PHE A 29 -0.26 8.19 6.51
CA PHE A 29 -0.33 9.38 7.36
C PHE A 29 -1.77 9.89 7.48
N TRP A 30 -2.74 8.98 7.42
CA TRP A 30 -4.16 9.34 7.49
C TRP A 30 -4.50 9.93 8.85
N ARG A 31 -5.28 11.01 8.86
CA ARG A 31 -5.67 11.76 10.05
C ARG A 31 -7.16 11.58 10.29
N PRO A 32 -7.57 10.88 11.37
CA PRO A 32 -8.98 10.75 11.72
C PRO A 32 -9.61 12.12 11.99
N PRO A 33 -10.76 12.48 11.38
CA PRO A 33 -11.42 13.78 11.57
C PRO A 33 -12.21 13.85 12.89
N LEU A 34 -11.53 13.58 14.01
CA LEU A 34 -12.11 13.54 15.35
C LEU A 34 -12.23 14.92 16.00
N VAL A 35 -11.44 15.88 15.54
CA VAL A 35 -11.42 17.27 16.03
C VAL A 35 -11.40 18.25 14.87
N GLY A 36 -11.88 19.47 15.11
CA GLY A 36 -11.79 20.55 14.13
C GLY A 36 -10.34 20.84 13.75
N GLU A 37 -10.10 21.06 12.46
CA GLU A 37 -8.77 21.40 11.91
C GLU A 37 -7.65 20.38 12.17
N VAL A 38 -7.97 19.08 12.26
CA VAL A 38 -6.96 18.02 12.51
C VAL A 38 -5.78 18.04 11.52
N GLU A 39 -6.00 18.48 10.29
CA GLU A 39 -4.96 18.65 9.25
C GLU A 39 -3.92 19.72 9.59
N ARG A 40 -4.22 20.65 10.50
CA ARG A 40 -3.32 21.75 10.93
C ARG A 40 -2.51 21.40 12.17
N ILE A 41 -2.77 20.26 12.80
CA ILE A 41 -2.12 19.84 14.04
C ILE A 41 -0.75 19.23 13.73
N VAL A 42 0.29 19.71 14.41
CA VAL A 42 1.62 19.10 14.41
C VAL A 42 1.66 17.97 15.43
N GLY A 43 1.99 16.76 14.99
CA GLY A 43 2.01 15.55 15.82
C GLY A 43 2.40 14.32 14.99
N ASP A 44 2.46 13.16 15.65
CA ASP A 44 2.70 11.88 14.98
C ASP A 44 1.38 11.29 14.47
N PHE A 45 1.37 10.97 13.18
CA PHE A 45 0.26 10.31 12.48
C PHE A 45 0.77 9.17 11.59
N ALA A 46 2.02 8.74 11.79
CA ALA A 46 2.60 7.66 11.02
C ALA A 46 1.93 6.34 11.43
N ASN A 47 1.38 5.65 10.44
CA ASN A 47 0.94 4.27 10.57
C ASN A 47 1.60 3.40 9.50
N MET A 48 1.73 2.11 9.74
CA MET A 48 2.38 1.17 8.84
C MET A 48 1.41 0.06 8.46
N LEU A 49 1.13 -0.05 7.16
CA LEU A 49 0.38 -1.15 6.58
C LEU A 49 1.35 -2.23 6.08
N ILE A 50 0.94 -3.49 6.22
CA ILE A 50 1.67 -4.62 5.69
C ILE A 50 0.92 -5.14 4.48
N LEU A 51 1.43 -4.82 3.29
CA LEU A 51 0.80 -5.21 2.02
C LEU A 51 1.39 -6.52 1.52
N ASP A 52 0.53 -7.49 1.27
CA ASP A 52 0.91 -8.76 0.65
C ASP A 52 1.04 -8.59 -0.87
N VAL A 53 2.17 -9.06 -1.42
CA VAL A 53 2.47 -9.05 -2.85
C VAL A 53 2.67 -10.49 -3.32
N ASP A 54 1.82 -10.93 -4.25
CA ASP A 54 1.96 -12.20 -4.96
C ASP A 54 2.02 -11.94 -6.48
N LEU A 55 3.23 -12.03 -7.04
CA LEU A 55 3.49 -11.81 -8.46
C LEU A 55 3.04 -13.00 -9.34
N GLU A 56 2.80 -14.18 -8.77
CA GLU A 56 2.34 -15.35 -9.52
C GLU A 56 0.83 -15.32 -9.77
N THR A 57 0.07 -14.67 -8.88
CA THR A 57 -1.39 -14.53 -9.04
C THR A 57 -1.81 -13.51 -10.11
N ALA A 58 -0.91 -12.58 -10.46
CA ALA A 58 -1.22 -11.53 -11.43
C ALA A 58 -0.84 -11.95 -12.85
N SER A 59 -1.84 -12.06 -13.74
CA SER A 59 -1.64 -12.40 -15.15
C SER A 59 -0.97 -11.29 -15.99
N SER A 60 -0.91 -10.07 -15.45
CA SER A 60 -0.27 -8.90 -16.08
C SER A 60 0.09 -7.83 -15.04
N LEU A 61 0.94 -6.87 -15.40
CA LEU A 61 1.28 -5.73 -14.55
C LEU A 61 0.04 -4.89 -14.18
N ALA A 62 -0.89 -4.70 -15.12
CA ALA A 62 -2.15 -4.01 -14.84
C ALA A 62 -3.02 -4.80 -13.85
N GLY A 63 -3.03 -6.13 -13.96
CA GLY A 63 -3.66 -7.03 -13.00
C GLY A 63 -3.07 -6.89 -11.61
N LEU A 64 -1.73 -6.88 -11.50
CA LEU A 64 -1.02 -6.66 -10.24
C LEU A 64 -1.40 -5.31 -9.62
N CYS A 65 -1.38 -4.23 -10.39
CA CYS A 65 -1.76 -2.90 -9.90
C CYS A 65 -3.20 -2.85 -9.39
N THR A 66 -4.13 -3.56 -10.06
CA THR A 66 -5.54 -3.63 -9.66
C THR A 66 -5.71 -4.43 -8.37
N GLN A 67 -5.03 -5.58 -8.28
CA GLN A 67 -5.03 -6.44 -7.10
C GLN A 67 -4.47 -5.69 -5.88
N LEU A 68 -3.29 -5.06 -6.01
CA LEU A 68 -2.68 -4.31 -4.93
C LEU A 68 -3.50 -3.08 -4.53
N ALA A 69 -4.20 -2.45 -5.48
CA ALA A 69 -5.14 -1.39 -5.14
C ALA A 69 -6.31 -1.89 -4.27
N GLY A 70 -6.86 -3.07 -4.59
CA GLY A 70 -7.89 -3.71 -3.76
C GLY A 70 -7.38 -4.04 -2.36
N ASN A 71 -6.27 -4.77 -2.27
CA ASN A 71 -5.66 -5.13 -0.99
C ASN A 71 -5.34 -3.90 -0.12
N MET A 72 -4.90 -2.80 -0.73
CA MET A 72 -4.62 -1.55 -0.02
C MET A 72 -5.88 -0.91 0.55
N VAL A 73 -7.00 -0.94 -0.18
CA VAL A 73 -8.29 -0.45 0.33
C VAL A 73 -8.74 -1.28 1.51
N ASP A 74 -8.70 -2.61 1.40
CA ASP A 74 -9.07 -3.52 2.50
C ASP A 74 -8.20 -3.28 3.74
N LEU A 75 -6.89 -3.08 3.57
CA LEU A 75 -5.99 -2.76 4.68
C LEU A 75 -6.31 -1.41 5.34
N LEU A 76 -6.69 -0.40 4.55
CA LEU A 76 -7.07 0.91 5.06
C LEU A 76 -8.37 0.86 5.89
N GLU A 77 -9.31 -0.02 5.54
CA GLU A 77 -10.54 -0.23 6.33
C GLU A 77 -10.27 -0.75 7.75
N HIS A 78 -9.14 -1.45 7.94
CA HIS A 78 -8.74 -2.02 9.22
C HIS A 78 -7.63 -1.22 9.93
N CYS A 79 -7.29 -0.04 9.39
CA CYS A 79 -6.17 0.80 9.85
C CYS A 79 -6.55 1.74 11.02
N ALA A 80 -7.74 1.57 11.61
CA ALA A 80 -8.31 2.43 12.65
C ALA A 80 -7.64 2.29 14.02
#